data_AF-A0A177D0H7-F1
#
_entry.id   AF-A0A177D0H7-F1
#
_cell.length_a   1.000
_cell.length_b   1.000
_cell.length_c   1.000
_cell.angle_alpha   90.00
_cell.angle_beta   90.00
_cell.angle_gamma   90.00
#
_symmetry.space_group_name_H-M   'P 1'
#
loop_
_entity.id
_entity.type
_entity.pdbx_description
1 polymer ?
#
loop_
_entity_poly.entity_id
_entity_poly.type
_entity_poly.pdbx_seq_one_letter_code
_entity_poly.pdbx_strand_id
1 'polypeptide(L)'
;MASTCTQQELVFFPKADAAVLTSKPPPDYPLAVGPIFDPDSVNTPVSPWPVDAEETHYPPMKDAVAPAPVPDKQVCATDRYLRAPLTKNERYRLSMVWYYTRDIFEEAEFLAGLQEKVCIAQESTGWEFAVIGILDVNYYTRLATIGLPLAILPRGETICAHTVAQPPGVRAQRV
;
A
#
# COMPACT_ATOMS: atom_id res chain seq x y z
N MET A 1 -1.78 55.20 17.14
CA MET A 1 -1.16 54.59 15.95
C MET A 1 -0.63 53.22 16.35
N ALA A 2 -0.87 52.24 15.48
CA ALA A 2 -0.86 50.78 15.60
C ALA A 2 0.03 50.12 16.68
N SER A 3 -0.59 49.25 17.48
CA SER A 3 0.06 48.18 18.24
C SER A 3 0.16 46.95 17.33
N THR A 4 1.38 46.52 17.03
CA THR A 4 1.64 45.33 16.21
C THR A 4 1.46 44.07 17.05
N CYS A 5 0.35 43.38 16.84
CA CYS A 5 0.08 42.05 17.37
C CYS A 5 0.88 41.03 16.54
N THR A 6 1.97 40.50 17.09
CA THR A 6 2.70 39.37 16.51
C THR A 6 1.86 38.11 16.68
N GLN A 7 1.10 37.76 15.66
CA GLN A 7 0.48 36.44 15.55
C GLN A 7 1.59 35.43 15.28
N GLN A 8 1.98 34.67 16.31
CA GLN A 8 2.73 33.43 16.11
C GLN A 8 1.82 32.47 15.34
N GLU A 9 2.19 32.13 14.11
CA GLU A 9 1.62 30.99 13.40
C GLU A 9 1.87 29.74 14.24
N LEU A 10 0.84 29.31 14.97
CA LEU A 10 0.84 27.99 15.60
C LEU A 10 0.85 26.98 14.46
N VAL A 11 2.01 26.38 14.21
CA VAL A 11 2.13 25.23 13.31
C VAL A 11 1.26 24.13 13.92
N PHE A 12 0.06 23.96 13.36
CA PHE A 12 -0.89 22.94 13.77
C PHE A 12 -0.32 21.58 13.35
N PHE A 13 0.38 20.93 14.26
CA PHE A 13 0.62 19.50 14.18
C PHE A 13 -0.52 18.81 14.93
N PRO A 14 -1.38 18.04 14.25
CA PRO A 14 -2.36 17.22 14.95
C PRO A 14 -1.60 16.25 15.87
N LYS A 15 -1.64 16.52 17.17
CA LYS A 15 -1.27 15.54 18.19
C LYS A 15 -2.43 14.56 18.21
N ALA A 16 -2.23 13.35 17.70
CA ALA A 16 -3.20 12.30 17.86
C ALA A 16 -3.34 12.05 19.37
N ASP A 17 -4.45 12.50 19.95
CA ASP A 17 -4.90 11.99 21.25
C ASP A 17 -5.15 10.50 21.03
N ALA A 18 -4.24 9.64 21.50
CA ALA A 18 -4.37 8.19 21.46
C ALA A 18 -5.45 7.66 22.43
N ALA A 19 -6.37 8.54 22.85
CA ALA A 19 -7.39 8.29 23.86
C ALA A 19 -8.76 8.07 23.21
N VAL A 20 -8.84 7.32 22.11
CA VAL A 20 -10.10 6.73 21.66
C VAL A 20 -9.77 5.38 21.05
N LEU A 21 -9.87 4.29 21.82
CA LEU A 21 -10.13 2.99 21.22
C LEU A 21 -11.16 2.26 22.07
N THR A 22 -12.41 2.36 21.63
CA THR A 22 -13.51 1.54 22.11
C THR A 22 -13.18 0.08 21.83
N SER A 23 -13.24 -0.75 22.86
CA SER A 23 -12.82 -2.14 22.93
C SER A 23 -13.75 -3.09 22.16
N LYS A 24 -13.83 -2.98 20.84
CA LYS A 24 -14.35 -4.10 20.04
C LYS A 24 -13.24 -5.15 19.95
N PRO A 25 -13.54 -6.43 20.25
CA PRO A 25 -12.54 -7.49 20.09
C PRO A 25 -12.07 -7.50 18.63
N PRO A 26 -10.77 -7.72 18.39
CA PRO A 26 -10.25 -7.82 17.04
C PRO A 26 -10.99 -8.94 16.29
N PRO A 27 -11.26 -8.76 14.98
CA PRO A 27 -11.85 -9.81 14.18
C PRO A 27 -10.90 -11.01 14.08
N ASP A 28 -11.45 -12.19 13.83
CA ASP A 28 -10.63 -13.37 13.54
C ASP A 28 -9.88 -13.16 12.23
N TYR A 29 -8.55 -13.30 12.28
CA TYR A 29 -7.70 -13.17 11.11
C TYR A 29 -7.58 -14.51 10.36
N PRO A 30 -7.64 -14.49 9.02
CA PRO A 30 -7.45 -15.69 8.23
C PRO A 30 -6.03 -16.22 8.40
N LEU A 31 -5.92 -17.53 8.64
CA LEU A 31 -4.64 -18.24 8.70
C LEU A 31 -4.25 -18.90 7.37
N ALA A 32 -5.21 -19.04 6.46
CA ALA A 32 -5.04 -19.69 5.18
C ALA A 32 -5.11 -18.67 4.04
N VAL A 33 -4.37 -18.95 2.97
CA VAL A 33 -4.45 -18.20 1.71
C VAL A 33 -5.81 -18.46 1.08
N GLY A 34 -6.55 -17.39 0.82
CA GLY A 34 -7.85 -17.43 0.17
C GLY A 34 -8.61 -16.10 0.30
N PRO A 35 -9.65 -15.90 -0.53
CA PRO A 35 -10.00 -16.72 -1.70
C PRO A 35 -8.93 -16.66 -2.81
N ILE A 36 -8.83 -17.73 -3.60
CA ILE A 36 -7.99 -17.78 -4.81
C ILE A 36 -8.92 -17.53 -6.00
N PHE A 37 -8.74 -16.42 -6.70
CA PHE A 37 -9.56 -16.06 -7.85
C PHE A 37 -9.02 -16.62 -9.17
N ASP A 38 -7.71 -16.85 -9.24
CA ASP A 38 -7.04 -17.39 -10.43
C ASP A 38 -6.18 -18.62 -10.06
N PRO A 39 -6.79 -19.82 -10.02
CA PRO A 39 -6.10 -21.04 -9.63
C PRO A 39 -5.01 -21.46 -10.62
N ASP A 40 -5.10 -21.04 -11.89
CA ASP A 40 -4.11 -21.37 -12.91
C ASP A 40 -2.82 -20.58 -12.69
N SER A 41 -2.94 -19.33 -12.25
CA SER A 41 -1.77 -18.48 -12.05
C SER A 41 -1.20 -18.52 -10.63
N VAL A 42 -1.93 -18.97 -9.61
CA VAL A 42 -1.49 -18.89 -8.19
C VAL A 42 -0.06 -19.39 -7.92
N ASN A 43 0.37 -20.44 -8.63
CA ASN A 43 1.70 -21.04 -8.48
C ASN A 43 2.76 -20.47 -9.44
N THR A 44 2.37 -19.57 -10.34
CA THR A 44 3.29 -18.93 -11.27
C THR A 44 4.18 -17.96 -10.49
N PRO A 45 5.52 -18.12 -10.53
CA PRO A 45 6.44 -17.24 -9.81
C PRO A 45 6.33 -15.77 -10.25
N VAL A 46 6.60 -14.85 -9.32
CA VAL A 46 6.72 -13.43 -9.65
C VAL A 46 7.98 -13.22 -10.48
N SER A 47 7.84 -12.56 -11.63
CA SER A 47 8.96 -12.27 -12.51
C SER A 47 9.91 -11.24 -11.89
N PRO A 48 11.23 -11.32 -12.17
CA PRO A 48 12.17 -10.29 -11.76
C PRO A 48 11.88 -8.96 -12.47
N TRP A 49 12.37 -7.85 -11.91
CA TRP A 49 12.33 -6.55 -12.56
C TRP A 49 13.00 -6.62 -13.94
N PRO A 50 12.29 -6.32 -15.04
CA PRO A 50 12.93 -6.27 -16.35
C PRO A 50 13.83 -5.03 -16.42
N VAL A 51 15.11 -5.21 -16.75
CA VAL A 51 16.09 -4.11 -16.80
C VAL A 51 15.66 -3.03 -17.80
N ASP A 52 15.07 -3.43 -18.92
CA ASP A 52 14.64 -2.53 -20.00
C ASP A 52 13.24 -1.91 -19.75
N ALA A 53 12.54 -2.34 -18.69
CA ALA A 53 11.18 -1.89 -18.40
C ALA A 53 11.15 -0.59 -17.62
N GLU A 54 12.21 -0.20 -16.91
CA GLU A 54 12.20 1.01 -16.07
C GLU A 54 12.00 2.27 -16.92
N GLU A 55 12.82 2.47 -17.94
CA GLU A 55 12.69 3.62 -18.85
C GLU A 55 11.40 3.57 -19.68
N THR A 56 10.89 2.37 -19.94
CA THR A 56 9.65 2.16 -20.71
C THR A 56 8.41 2.51 -19.88
N HIS A 57 8.33 2.11 -18.61
CA HIS A 57 7.14 2.33 -17.77
C HIS A 57 7.21 3.62 -16.95
N TYR A 58 8.43 4.06 -16.60
CA TYR A 58 8.70 5.23 -15.78
C TYR A 58 9.72 6.13 -16.49
N PRO A 59 9.31 6.83 -17.56
CA PRO A 59 10.20 7.74 -18.27
C PRO A 59 10.74 8.82 -17.32
N PRO A 60 12.01 9.23 -17.47
CA PRO A 60 12.62 10.22 -16.60
C PRO A 60 11.82 11.52 -16.61
N MET A 61 11.61 12.09 -15.41
CA MET A 61 10.96 13.39 -15.28
C MET A 61 11.83 14.48 -15.92
N LYS A 62 11.21 15.30 -16.77
CA LYS A 62 11.88 16.45 -17.41
C LYS A 62 12.15 17.58 -16.41
N ASP A 63 11.23 17.76 -15.45
CA ASP A 63 11.32 18.73 -14.35
C ASP A 63 10.79 18.12 -13.05
N ALA A 64 11.35 18.52 -11.90
CA ALA A 64 11.03 17.93 -10.59
C ALA A 64 9.58 18.15 -10.09
N VAL A 65 8.84 19.06 -10.73
CA VAL A 65 7.46 19.43 -10.37
C VAL A 65 6.49 19.20 -11.54
N ALA A 66 6.99 18.72 -12.68
CA ALA A 66 6.13 18.43 -13.82
C ALA A 66 5.36 17.12 -13.60
N PRO A 67 4.15 16.99 -14.18
CA PRO A 67 3.45 15.71 -14.23
C PRO A 67 4.34 14.61 -14.82
N ALA A 68 4.17 13.39 -14.33
CA ALA A 68 4.89 12.24 -14.86
C ALA A 68 4.60 12.07 -16.37
N PRO A 69 5.63 11.88 -17.23
CA PRO A 69 5.41 11.70 -18.65
C PRO A 69 4.64 10.41 -18.91
N VAL A 70 3.67 10.45 -19.83
CA VAL A 70 2.99 9.24 -20.30
C VAL A 70 3.94 8.49 -21.24
N PRO A 71 4.20 7.19 -21.03
CA PRO A 71 5.01 6.40 -21.95
C PRO A 71 4.48 6.39 -23.39
N ASP A 72 5.37 6.59 -24.37
CA ASP A 72 5.01 6.56 -25.80
C ASP A 72 4.61 5.16 -26.30
N LYS A 73 5.10 4.11 -25.63
CA LYS A 73 4.76 2.71 -25.94
C LYS A 73 3.95 2.12 -24.82
N GLN A 74 2.67 1.90 -25.07
CA GLN A 74 1.87 1.01 -24.25
C GLN A 74 2.34 -0.42 -24.52
N VAL A 75 2.97 -1.05 -23.53
CA VAL A 75 3.29 -2.47 -23.59
C VAL A 75 1.96 -3.21 -23.59
N CYS A 76 1.60 -3.78 -24.74
CA CYS A 76 0.39 -4.58 -24.86
C CYS A 76 0.62 -5.87 -24.08
N ALA A 77 0.09 -5.93 -22.85
CA ALA A 77 0.17 -7.13 -22.03
C ALA A 77 -0.62 -8.24 -22.73
N THR A 78 0.08 -9.29 -23.17
CA THR A 78 -0.54 -10.50 -23.73
C THR A 78 -1.24 -11.35 -22.68
N ASP A 79 -0.90 -11.14 -21.40
CA ASP A 79 -1.47 -11.88 -20.29
C ASP A 79 -2.82 -11.34 -19.85
N ARG A 80 -3.66 -12.22 -19.32
CA ARG A 80 -5.01 -11.92 -18.84
C ARG A 80 -5.04 -10.84 -17.75
N TYR A 81 -3.96 -10.73 -16.98
CA TYR A 81 -3.80 -9.77 -15.91
C TYR A 81 -2.42 -9.14 -15.98
N LEU A 82 -2.35 -7.85 -15.68
CA LEU A 82 -1.08 -7.21 -15.37
C LEU A 82 -0.59 -7.82 -14.04
N ARG A 83 0.57 -8.49 -14.07
CA ARG A 83 1.25 -8.94 -12.85
C ARG A 83 2.42 -8.02 -12.57
N ALA A 84 2.40 -7.37 -11.41
CA ALA A 84 3.52 -6.57 -10.95
C ALA A 84 4.77 -7.45 -10.73
N PRO A 85 5.86 -7.25 -11.49
CA PRO A 85 7.15 -7.85 -11.15
C PRO A 85 7.64 -7.26 -9.82
N LEU A 86 8.60 -7.93 -9.18
CA LEU A 86 9.29 -7.32 -8.05
C LEU A 86 10.11 -6.13 -8.56
N THR A 87 9.96 -4.98 -7.93
CA THR A 87 10.79 -3.80 -8.23
C THR A 87 12.23 -4.01 -7.78
N LYS A 88 13.13 -3.15 -8.26
CA LYS A 88 14.54 -3.21 -7.91
C LYS A 88 14.73 -3.15 -6.39
N ASN A 89 15.42 -4.14 -5.83
CA ASN A 89 15.64 -4.33 -4.39
C ASN A 89 14.38 -4.58 -3.54
N GLU A 90 13.22 -4.80 -4.15
CA GLU A 90 11.98 -5.05 -3.40
C GLU A 90 12.10 -6.29 -2.53
N ARG A 91 12.68 -7.38 -3.06
CA ARG A 91 12.87 -8.62 -2.30
C ARG A 91 13.62 -8.39 -0.99
N TYR A 92 14.65 -7.55 -1.01
CA TYR A 92 15.41 -7.19 0.20
C TYR A 92 14.57 -6.37 1.18
N ARG A 93 13.80 -5.38 0.66
CA ARG A 93 12.88 -4.58 1.48
C ARG A 93 11.80 -5.46 2.12
N LEU A 94 11.25 -6.41 1.39
CA LEU A 94 10.25 -7.36 1.87
C LEU A 94 10.81 -8.30 2.94
N SER A 95 12.05 -8.75 2.83
CA SER A 95 12.72 -9.49 3.92
C SER A 95 12.78 -8.70 5.23
N MET A 96 13.08 -7.40 5.16
CA MET A 96 13.10 -6.54 6.34
C MET A 96 11.69 -6.31 6.89
N VAL A 97 10.70 -6.06 6.01
CA VAL A 97 9.30 -5.92 6.40
C VAL A 97 8.83 -7.17 7.14
N TRP A 98 9.07 -8.35 6.57
CA TRP A 98 8.72 -9.62 7.20
C TRP A 98 9.27 -9.76 8.63
N TYR A 99 10.54 -9.37 8.85
CA TYR A 99 11.16 -9.43 10.18
C TYR A 99 10.45 -8.51 11.19
N TYR A 100 10.05 -7.31 10.77
CA TYR A 100 9.36 -6.35 11.64
C TYR A 100 7.87 -6.63 11.83
N THR A 101 7.26 -7.44 10.98
CA THR A 101 5.82 -7.70 11.01
C THR A 101 5.46 -9.16 11.28
N ARG A 102 6.41 -9.96 11.76
CA ARG A 102 6.22 -11.40 11.98
C ARG A 102 5.04 -11.71 12.90
N ASP A 103 4.90 -10.91 13.97
CA ASP A 103 3.93 -11.15 15.04
C ASP A 103 2.78 -10.11 14.99
N ILE A 104 2.57 -9.46 13.83
CA ILE A 104 1.62 -8.33 13.66
C ILE A 104 0.17 -8.68 14.00
N PHE A 105 -0.21 -9.95 13.93
CA PHE A 105 -1.55 -10.41 14.27
C PHE A 105 -1.79 -10.53 15.78
N GLU A 106 -0.73 -10.52 16.58
CA GLU A 106 -0.80 -10.55 18.05
C GLU A 106 -0.96 -9.12 18.61
N GLU A 107 -0.70 -8.09 17.79
CA GLU A 107 -0.74 -6.68 18.16
C GLU A 107 -2.15 -6.08 18.02
N ALA A 108 -3.05 -6.45 18.94
CA ALA A 108 -4.47 -6.06 18.88
C ALA A 108 -4.71 -4.54 18.83
N GLU A 109 -3.95 -3.74 19.59
CA GLU A 109 -4.07 -2.27 19.59
C GLU A 109 -3.67 -1.67 18.23
N PHE A 110 -2.59 -2.20 17.64
CA PHE A 110 -2.13 -1.76 16.32
C PHE A 110 -3.18 -2.04 15.25
N LEU A 111 -3.75 -3.25 15.24
CA LEU A 111 -4.79 -3.65 14.29
C LEU A 111 -6.08 -2.84 14.46
N ALA A 112 -6.49 -2.58 15.70
CA ALA A 112 -7.63 -1.71 15.98
C ALA A 112 -7.41 -0.28 15.45
N GLY A 113 -6.21 0.27 15.66
CA GLY A 113 -5.83 1.57 15.09
C GLY A 113 -5.78 1.59 13.56
N LEU A 114 -5.39 0.48 12.91
CA LEU A 114 -5.51 0.36 11.46
C LEU A 114 -6.97 0.35 11.00
N GLN A 115 -7.85 -0.36 11.71
CA GLN A 115 -9.27 -0.39 11.38
C GLN A 115 -9.92 0.98 11.47
N GLU A 116 -9.61 1.77 12.51
CA GLU A 116 -10.06 3.15 12.62
C GLU A 116 -9.59 4.01 11.44
N LYS A 117 -8.32 3.86 11.03
CA LYS A 117 -7.79 4.57 9.86
C LYS A 117 -8.49 4.19 8.56
N VAL A 118 -8.85 2.92 8.39
CA VAL A 118 -9.64 2.48 7.22
C VAL A 118 -11.02 3.11 7.24
N CYS A 119 -11.68 3.18 8.40
CA CYS A 119 -12.97 3.87 8.55
C CYS A 119 -12.84 5.34 8.14
N ILE A 120 -11.86 6.07 8.70
CA ILE A 120 -11.64 7.48 8.38
C ILE A 120 -11.36 7.66 6.87
N ALA A 121 -10.52 6.80 6.28
CA ALA A 121 -10.21 6.86 4.85
C ALA A 121 -11.45 6.63 3.98
N GLN A 122 -12.30 5.68 4.35
CA GLN A 122 -13.55 5.39 3.65
C GLN A 122 -14.54 6.56 3.76
N GLU A 123 -14.76 7.08 4.97
CA GLU A 123 -15.66 8.21 5.21
C GLU A 123 -15.21 9.48 4.48
N SER A 124 -13.89 9.71 4.42
CA SER A 124 -13.31 10.88 3.78
C SER A 124 -13.37 10.82 2.25
N THR A 125 -13.28 9.63 1.67
CA THR A 125 -13.28 9.43 0.21
C THR A 125 -14.68 9.17 -0.35
N GLY A 126 -15.61 8.71 0.48
CA GLY A 126 -16.94 8.25 0.05
C GLY A 126 -16.90 6.97 -0.79
N TRP A 127 -15.78 6.24 -0.80
CA TRP A 127 -15.64 5.00 -1.56
C TRP A 127 -16.37 3.84 -0.88
N GLU A 128 -16.76 2.85 -1.67
CA GLU A 128 -17.41 1.64 -1.15
C GLU A 128 -16.43 0.75 -0.37
N PHE A 129 -15.15 0.77 -0.77
CA PHE A 129 -14.11 -0.09 -0.24
C PHE A 129 -12.91 0.72 0.23
N ALA A 130 -12.35 0.33 1.37
CA ALA A 130 -11.05 0.78 1.83
C ALA A 130 -10.29 -0.39 2.45
N VAL A 131 -8.98 -0.47 2.20
CA VAL A 131 -8.14 -1.58 2.66
C VAL A 131 -6.78 -1.07 3.09
N ILE A 132 -6.32 -1.54 4.24
CA ILE A 132 -4.93 -1.50 4.64
C ILE A 132 -4.44 -2.95 4.69
N GLY A 133 -3.30 -3.20 4.05
CA GLY A 133 -2.71 -4.52 4.02
C GLY A 133 -1.22 -4.47 3.85
N ILE A 134 -0.59 -5.59 4.14
CA ILE A 134 0.84 -5.80 4.00
C ILE A 134 1.09 -6.68 2.79
N LEU A 135 2.05 -6.26 1.98
CA LEU A 135 2.49 -7.01 0.81
C LEU A 135 3.76 -7.77 1.18
N ASP A 136 3.76 -9.07 0.90
CA ASP A 136 4.92 -9.95 0.94
C ASP A 136 5.32 -10.34 -0.50
N VAL A 137 6.31 -11.22 -0.65
CA VAL A 137 6.81 -11.68 -1.94
C VAL A 137 5.71 -12.36 -2.75
N ASN A 138 4.93 -13.24 -2.11
CA ASN A 138 3.92 -14.06 -2.80
C ASN A 138 2.48 -13.71 -2.42
N TYR A 139 2.28 -12.99 -1.33
CA TYR A 139 0.95 -12.77 -0.77
C TYR A 139 0.70 -11.32 -0.41
N TYR A 140 -0.58 -10.96 -0.38
CA TYR A 140 -1.07 -9.71 0.15
C TYR A 140 -2.07 -10.02 1.26
N THR A 141 -1.74 -9.58 2.46
CA THR A 141 -2.57 -9.79 3.65
C THR A 141 -3.33 -8.51 3.95
N ARG A 142 -4.66 -8.59 3.95
CA ARG A 142 -5.54 -7.49 4.39
C ARG A 142 -5.56 -7.47 5.92
N LEU A 143 -5.06 -6.39 6.51
CA LEU A 143 -4.98 -6.21 7.97
C LEU A 143 -6.21 -5.48 8.52
N ALA A 144 -6.79 -4.57 7.73
CA ALA A 144 -8.00 -3.85 8.06
C ALA A 144 -8.75 -3.51 6.77
N THR A 145 -10.08 -3.62 6.79
CA THR A 145 -10.93 -3.45 5.61
C THR A 145 -12.27 -2.81 5.96
N ILE A 146 -12.85 -2.12 4.98
CA ILE A 146 -14.28 -1.74 4.92
C ILE A 146 -14.80 -2.18 3.55
N GLY A 147 -16.00 -2.79 3.55
CA GLY A 147 -16.66 -3.31 2.35
C GLY A 147 -16.02 -4.59 1.76
N LEU A 148 -14.91 -5.08 2.31
CA LEU A 148 -14.23 -6.31 1.88
C LEU A 148 -13.93 -7.22 3.07
N PRO A 149 -13.89 -8.55 2.89
CA PRO A 149 -13.43 -9.46 3.92
C PRO A 149 -11.91 -9.34 4.11
N LEU A 150 -11.46 -9.57 5.35
CA LEU A 150 -10.06 -9.88 5.63
C LEU A 150 -9.68 -11.15 4.86
N ALA A 151 -8.48 -11.14 4.28
CA ALA A 151 -8.03 -12.20 3.38
C ALA A 151 -6.51 -12.18 3.26
N ILE A 152 -5.93 -13.35 3.01
CA ILE A 152 -4.56 -13.49 2.50
C ILE A 152 -4.69 -13.90 1.04
N LEU A 153 -4.34 -13.01 0.13
CA LEU A 153 -4.52 -13.21 -1.31
C LEU A 153 -3.17 -13.48 -1.98
N PRO A 154 -3.14 -14.25 -3.08
CA PRO A 154 -1.98 -14.28 -3.95
C PRO A 154 -1.62 -12.86 -4.43
N ARG A 155 -0.33 -12.52 -4.43
CA ARG A 155 0.17 -11.18 -4.82
C ARG A 155 -0.31 -10.77 -6.21
N GLY A 156 -0.37 -11.73 -7.13
CA GLY A 156 -0.83 -11.49 -8.50
C GLY A 156 -2.30 -11.07 -8.61
N GLU A 157 -3.10 -11.27 -7.57
CA GLU A 157 -4.53 -10.96 -7.54
C GLU A 157 -4.84 -9.62 -6.86
N THR A 158 -3.83 -8.88 -6.39
CA THR A 158 -4.01 -7.58 -5.75
C THR A 158 -3.51 -6.41 -6.61
N ILE A 159 -4.30 -5.35 -6.66
CA ILE A 159 -3.88 -4.08 -7.26
C ILE A 159 -2.77 -3.41 -6.42
N CYS A 160 -2.70 -3.69 -5.12
CA CYS A 160 -1.70 -3.07 -4.22
C CYS A 160 -0.27 -3.42 -4.62
N ALA A 161 -0.05 -4.61 -5.22
CA ALA A 161 1.25 -5.01 -5.73
C ALA A 161 1.79 -4.08 -6.83
N HIS A 162 0.90 -3.41 -7.57
CA HIS A 162 1.26 -2.48 -8.64
C HIS A 162 1.65 -1.09 -8.14
N THR A 163 1.32 -0.78 -6.88
CA THR A 163 1.60 0.54 -6.28
C THR A 163 2.98 0.61 -5.61
N VAL A 164 3.69 -0.52 -5.49
CA VAL A 164 5.05 -0.59 -4.92
C VAL A 164 6.08 -0.22 -5.99
N ALA A 165 5.95 0.97 -6.57
CA ALA A 165 6.94 1.53 -7.48
C ALA A 165 7.67 2.66 -6.75
N GLN A 166 8.74 2.34 -6.03
CA GLN A 166 9.60 3.37 -5.43
C GLN A 166 11.07 3.12 -5.72
N PRO A 167 11.76 4.03 -6.42
CA PRO A 167 13.20 4.02 -6.44
C PRO A 167 13.77 4.23 -5.03
N PRO A 168 14.95 3.67 -4.69
CA PRO A 168 15.58 3.90 -3.40
C PRO A 168 15.80 5.39 -3.15
N GLY A 169 15.42 5.89 -1.96
CA GLY A 169 15.74 7.25 -1.51
C GLY A 169 14.71 8.33 -1.84
N VAL A 170 13.62 8.03 -2.55
CA VAL A 170 12.55 9.00 -2.83
C VAL A 170 11.34 8.71 -1.94
N ARG A 171 10.97 9.66 -1.06
CA ARG A 171 9.70 9.58 -0.32
C ARG A 171 8.55 9.58 -1.30
N ALA A 172 7.51 8.79 -1.04
CA ALA A 172 6.24 8.86 -1.75
C ALA A 172 5.81 10.32 -1.92
N GLN A 173 5.93 10.86 -3.13
CA GLN A 173 5.31 12.14 -3.44
C GLN A 173 3.80 11.91 -3.43
N ARG A 174 3.09 12.79 -2.71
CA ARG A 174 1.63 12.81 -2.72
C ARG A 174 1.17 12.96 -4.18
N VAL A 175 0.32 12.03 -4.60
CA VAL A 175 -0.55 12.19 -5.78
C VAL A 175 -1.56 13.29 -5.48
#